data_AF-A0A3C0VWF1-F1
#
_entry.id   AF-A0A3C0VWF1-F1
#
_cell.length_a   1.000
_cell.length_b   1.000
_cell.length_c   1.000
_cell.angle_alpha   90.00
_cell.angle_beta   90.00
_cell.angle_gamma   90.00
#
_symmetry.space_group_name_H-M   'P 1'
#
loop_
_entity.id
_entity.type
_entity.pdbx_description
1 polymer ?
#
loop_
_entity_poly.entity_id
_entity_poly.type
_entity_poly.pdbx_seq_one_letter_code
_entity_poly.pdbx_strand_id
1 'polypeptide(L)'
;SKLPVVSAVGHEIDFMISDLVADVRAATPSAAAELITEGVFASREFLGRSLGRLLHLAGKKIGLAKREFGHISHRLGQAHPRRKLFQSCQRVDELSATLHRLAKSGMEGRANRLQHCR
;
A
#
# COMPACT_ATOMS: atom_id res chain seq x y z
N SER A 1 -13.68 -38.60 -15.36
CA SER A 1 -14.44 -37.34 -15.31
C SER A 1 -14.24 -36.71 -13.93
N LYS A 2 -14.21 -35.37 -13.76
CA LYS A 2 -14.01 -34.66 -12.47
C LYS A 2 -15.28 -33.99 -11.92
N LEU A 3 -16.41 -34.16 -12.59
CA LEU A 3 -17.68 -33.59 -12.14
C LEU A 3 -18.32 -34.53 -11.11
N PRO A 4 -18.79 -34.01 -9.96
CA PRO A 4 -19.46 -34.82 -8.95
C PRO A 4 -20.78 -35.37 -9.50
N VAL A 5 -21.03 -36.65 -9.28
CA VAL A 5 -22.22 -37.38 -9.71
C VAL A 5 -23.14 -37.60 -8.51
N VAL A 6 -24.40 -37.21 -8.64
CA VAL A 6 -25.42 -37.42 -7.60
C VAL A 6 -26.45 -38.43 -8.11
N SER A 7 -26.71 -39.49 -7.35
CA SER A 7 -27.81 -40.42 -7.60
C SER A 7 -29.04 -39.99 -6.80
N ALA A 8 -30.19 -39.90 -7.47
CA ALA A 8 -31.45 -39.43 -6.88
C ALA A 8 -32.64 -40.30 -7.33
N VAL A 9 -32.41 -41.61 -7.47
CA VAL A 9 -33.37 -42.58 -8.02
C VAL A 9 -33.82 -43.54 -6.91
N GLY A 10 -35.11 -43.50 -6.55
CA GLY A 10 -35.69 -44.37 -5.51
C GLY A 10 -36.16 -43.62 -4.27
N HIS A 11 -36.62 -44.33 -3.25
CA HIS A 11 -36.93 -43.79 -1.92
C HIS A 11 -35.89 -44.26 -0.89
N GLU A 12 -35.97 -43.83 0.38
CA GLU A 12 -34.95 -44.10 1.41
C GLU A 12 -34.50 -45.57 1.53
N ILE A 13 -35.41 -46.51 1.23
CA ILE A 13 -35.25 -47.96 1.33
C ILE A 13 -34.76 -48.65 0.05
N ASP A 14 -34.80 -47.98 -1.11
CA ASP A 14 -34.41 -48.59 -2.39
C ASP A 14 -32.94 -48.24 -2.71
N PHE A 15 -32.10 -49.26 -2.95
CA PHE A 15 -30.71 -49.07 -3.38
C PHE A 15 -30.53 -49.54 -4.82
N MET A 16 -29.98 -48.66 -5.65
CA MET A 16 -29.68 -48.95 -7.06
C MET A 16 -28.17 -49.03 -7.28
N ILE A 17 -27.75 -49.75 -8.33
CA ILE A 17 -26.33 -49.82 -8.72
C ILE A 17 -25.75 -48.42 -8.99
N SER A 18 -26.58 -47.48 -9.48
CA SER A 18 -26.19 -46.07 -9.68
C SER A 18 -25.76 -45.38 -8.38
N ASP A 19 -26.34 -45.75 -7.23
CA ASP A 19 -25.97 -45.19 -5.92
C ASP A 19 -24.56 -45.60 -5.50
N LEU A 20 -24.10 -46.79 -5.94
CA LEU A 20 -22.80 -47.35 -5.58
C LEU A 20 -21.64 -46.75 -6.37
N VAL A 21 -21.94 -46.09 -7.50
CA VAL A 21 -20.94 -45.45 -8.38
C VAL A 21 -21.03 -43.92 -8.31
N ALA A 22 -22.09 -43.37 -7.72
CA ALA A 22 -22.24 -41.93 -7.50
C ALA A 22 -21.39 -41.44 -6.31
N ASP A 23 -21.00 -40.17 -6.34
CA ASP A 23 -20.28 -39.53 -5.23
C ASP A 23 -21.20 -39.23 -4.05
N VAL A 24 -22.47 -38.93 -4.32
CA VAL A 24 -23.50 -38.63 -3.32
C VAL A 24 -24.83 -39.29 -3.71
N ARG A 25 -25.54 -39.83 -2.73
CA ARG A 25 -26.92 -40.29 -2.87
C ARG A 25 -27.89 -39.30 -2.21
N ALA A 26 -28.97 -38.97 -2.92
CA ALA A 26 -30.12 -38.25 -2.39
C ALA A 26 -31.37 -39.13 -2.48
N ALA A 27 -32.24 -39.06 -1.47
CA ALA A 27 -33.44 -39.89 -1.42
C ALA A 27 -34.53 -39.47 -2.43
N THR A 28 -34.46 -38.25 -2.98
CA THR A 28 -35.40 -37.77 -4.00
C THR A 28 -34.70 -36.80 -4.97
N PRO A 29 -35.22 -36.63 -6.20
CA PRO A 29 -34.73 -35.60 -7.13
C PRO A 29 -34.75 -34.19 -6.53
N SER A 30 -35.76 -33.87 -5.71
CA SER A 30 -35.85 -32.58 -5.01
C SER A 30 -34.76 -32.42 -3.95
N ALA A 31 -34.47 -33.46 -3.15
CA ALA A 31 -33.38 -33.42 -2.18
C ALA A 31 -32.01 -33.27 -2.85
N ALA A 32 -31.80 -33.89 -4.02
CA ALA A 32 -30.60 -33.66 -4.82
C ALA A 32 -30.49 -32.20 -5.29
N ALA A 33 -31.59 -31.62 -5.75
CA ALA A 33 -31.62 -30.23 -6.18
C ALA A 33 -31.32 -29.26 -5.02
N GLU A 34 -31.88 -29.51 -3.84
CA GLU A 34 -31.61 -28.73 -2.63
C GLU A 34 -30.13 -28.80 -2.24
N LEU A 35 -29.56 -30.00 -2.15
CA LEU A 35 -28.15 -30.23 -1.82
C LEU A 35 -27.18 -29.52 -2.81
N ILE A 36 -27.51 -29.53 -4.10
CA ILE A 36 -26.72 -28.84 -5.12
C ILE A 36 -26.85 -27.31 -5.00
N THR A 37 -28.04 -26.82 -4.68
CA THR A 37 -28.32 -25.37 -4.66
C THR A 37 -27.81 -24.68 -3.40
N GLU A 38 -27.88 -25.32 -2.23
CA GLU A 38 -27.37 -24.79 -0.97
C GLU A 38 -25.90 -24.38 -1.06
N GLY A 39 -25.04 -25.24 -1.63
CA GLY A 39 -23.62 -24.95 -1.80
C GLY A 39 -23.34 -23.73 -2.69
N VAL A 40 -24.18 -23.51 -3.71
CA VAL A 40 -24.07 -22.36 -4.62
C VAL A 40 -24.47 -21.06 -3.94
N PHE A 41 -25.57 -21.06 -3.17
CA PHE A 41 -26.01 -19.87 -2.45
C PHE A 41 -25.02 -19.47 -1.35
N ALA A 42 -24.55 -20.42 -0.55
CA ALA A 42 -23.54 -20.17 0.48
C ALA A 42 -22.25 -19.60 -0.11
N SER A 43 -21.80 -20.13 -1.26
CA SER A 43 -20.61 -19.64 -1.96
C SER A 43 -20.78 -18.21 -2.48
N ARG A 44 -21.94 -17.88 -3.05
CA ARG A 44 -22.24 -16.51 -3.51
C ARG A 44 -22.27 -15.51 -2.37
N GLU A 45 -22.91 -15.85 -1.26
CA GLU A 45 -22.97 -14.99 -0.08
C GLU A 45 -21.57 -14.80 0.53
N PHE A 46 -20.76 -15.87 0.59
CA PHE A 46 -19.37 -15.80 1.04
C PHE A 46 -18.52 -14.87 0.16
N LEU A 47 -18.65 -14.98 -1.17
CA LEU A 47 -17.94 -14.11 -2.12
C LEU A 47 -18.33 -12.64 -1.94
N GLY A 48 -19.63 -12.36 -1.82
CA GLY A 48 -20.14 -11.00 -1.58
C GLY A 48 -19.61 -10.40 -0.29
N ARG A 49 -19.67 -11.16 0.82
CA ARG A 49 -19.13 -10.74 2.13
C ARG A 49 -17.62 -10.53 2.09
N SER A 50 -16.89 -11.41 1.41
CA SER A 50 -15.43 -11.32 1.27
C SER A 50 -15.00 -10.10 0.47
N LEU A 51 -15.68 -9.82 -0.64
CA LEU A 51 -15.42 -8.61 -1.44
C LEU A 51 -15.71 -7.34 -0.63
N GLY A 52 -16.85 -7.28 0.06
CA GLY A 52 -17.20 -6.15 0.93
C GLY A 52 -16.15 -5.90 2.02
N ARG A 53 -15.68 -6.97 2.68
CA ARG A 53 -14.61 -6.90 3.67
C ARG A 53 -13.30 -6.39 3.06
N LEU A 54 -12.93 -6.88 1.88
CA LEU A 54 -11.71 -6.48 1.19
C LEU A 54 -11.73 -4.98 0.84
N LEU A 55 -12.83 -4.52 0.24
CA LEU A 55 -13.00 -3.10 -0.11
C LEU A 55 -12.96 -2.20 1.12
N HIS A 56 -13.60 -2.61 2.23
CA HIS A 56 -13.57 -1.86 3.48
C HIS A 56 -12.14 -1.74 4.04
N LEU A 57 -11.39 -2.84 4.10
CA LEU A 57 -10.02 -2.84 4.58
C LEU A 57 -9.07 -2.01 3.69
N ALA A 58 -9.24 -2.12 2.36
CA ALA A 58 -8.50 -1.31 1.40
C ALA A 58 -8.78 0.19 1.59
N GLY A 59 -10.06 0.56 1.71
CA GLY A 59 -10.48 1.94 1.98
C GLY A 59 -9.90 2.49 3.28
N LYS A 60 -9.92 1.69 4.36
CA LYS A 60 -9.33 2.06 5.66
C LYS A 60 -7.82 2.30 5.54
N LYS A 61 -7.10 1.43 4.83
CA LYS A 61 -5.64 1.55 4.63
C LYS A 61 -5.28 2.79 3.81
N ILE A 62 -6.01 3.07 2.73
CA ILE A 62 -5.84 4.29 1.93
C ILE A 62 -6.13 5.54 2.79
N GLY A 63 -7.18 5.51 3.60
CA GLY A 63 -7.52 6.62 4.49
C GLY A 63 -6.43 6.93 5.53
N LEU A 64 -5.81 5.90 6.11
CA LEU A 64 -4.68 6.06 7.02
C LEU A 64 -3.46 6.66 6.32
N ALA A 65 -3.08 6.12 5.17
CA ALA A 65 -1.94 6.63 4.39
C ALA A 65 -2.13 8.10 3.97
N LYS A 66 -3.35 8.48 3.56
CA LYS A 66 -3.67 9.88 3.22
C LYS A 66 -3.51 10.82 4.42
N ARG A 67 -3.95 10.41 5.61
CA ARG A 67 -3.79 11.21 6.83
C ARG A 67 -2.32 11.39 7.18
N GLU A 68 -1.57 10.29 7.19
CA GLU A 68 -0.13 10.32 7.49
C GLU A 68 0.63 11.22 6.52
N PHE A 69 0.34 11.10 5.22
CA PHE A 69 0.90 11.99 4.19
C PHE A 69 0.53 13.46 4.44
N GLY A 70 -0.71 13.75 4.80
CA GLY A 70 -1.15 15.09 5.16
C GLY A 70 -0.39 15.65 6.36
N HIS A 71 -0.19 14.85 7.41
CA HIS A 71 0.57 15.25 8.60
C HIS A 71 2.04 15.54 8.27
N ILE A 72 2.70 14.68 7.50
CA ILE A 72 4.10 14.87 7.09
C ILE A 72 4.23 16.11 6.19
N SER A 73 3.34 16.26 5.22
CA SER A 73 3.35 17.41 4.30
C SER A 73 3.15 18.73 5.05
N HIS A 74 2.23 18.77 6.01
CA HIS A 74 1.99 19.95 6.84
C HIS A 74 3.21 20.29 7.70
N ARG A 75 3.82 19.30 8.37
CA ARG A 75 5.06 19.49 9.15
C ARG A 75 6.20 20.00 8.28
N LEU A 76 6.34 19.45 7.06
CA LEU A 76 7.37 19.87 6.12
C LEU A 76 7.13 21.32 5.65
N GLY A 77 5.87 21.71 5.42
CA GLY A 77 5.50 23.08 5.11
C GLY A 77 5.86 24.06 6.22
N GLN A 78 5.59 23.70 7.48
CA GLN A 78 5.91 24.51 8.66
C GLN A 78 7.42 24.58 8.97
N ALA A 79 8.18 23.54 8.63
CA ALA A 79 9.63 23.49 8.87
C ALA A 79 10.43 24.45 7.96
N HIS A 80 9.77 25.13 7.02
CA HIS A 80 10.34 26.05 6.02
C HIS A 80 11.71 25.63 5.48
N PRO A 81 11.88 24.37 5.00
CA PRO A 81 13.18 23.84 4.61
C PRO A 81 13.83 24.67 3.48
N ARG A 82 13.03 25.20 2.55
CA ARG A 82 13.50 26.14 1.51
C ARG A 82 14.13 27.41 2.09
N ARG A 83 13.55 27.95 3.17
CA ARG A 83 14.06 29.15 3.83
C ARG A 83 15.36 28.87 4.58
N LYS A 84 15.47 27.73 5.26
CA LYS A 84 16.74 27.28 5.87
C LYS A 84 17.83 27.10 4.83
N LEU A 85 17.53 26.46 3.70
CA LEU A 85 18.45 26.32 2.57
C LEU A 85 18.92 27.67 2.04
N PHE A 86 17.99 28.61 1.81
CA PHE A 86 18.33 29.95 1.33
C PHE A 86 19.26 30.69 2.30
N GLN A 87 18.97 30.62 3.60
CA GLN A 87 19.82 31.22 4.64
C GLN A 87 21.21 30.59 4.67
N SER A 88 21.32 29.27 4.48
CA SER A 88 22.62 28.59 4.38
C SER A 88 23.42 29.04 3.16
N CYS A 89 22.79 29.17 1.98
CA CYS A 89 23.45 29.70 0.79
C CYS A 89 23.94 31.14 1.00
N GLN A 90 23.09 32.01 1.54
CA GLN A 90 23.46 33.40 1.83
C GLN A 90 24.66 33.48 2.79
N ARG A 91 24.70 32.62 3.81
CA ARG A 91 25.83 32.55 4.74
C ARG A 91 27.13 32.10 4.06
N VAL A 92 27.05 31.19 3.10
CA VAL A 92 28.22 30.77 2.29
C VAL A 92 28.74 31.95 1.47
N ASP A 93 27.84 32.73 0.85
CA ASP A 93 28.21 33.90 0.06
C ASP A 93 28.89 34.98 0.92
N GLU A 94 28.36 35.27 2.11
CA GLU A 94 28.93 36.22 3.07
C GLU A 94 30.33 35.80 3.54
N LEU A 95 30.51 34.51 3.86
CA LEU A 95 31.79 33.95 4.28
C LEU A 95 32.81 34.01 3.13
N SER A 96 32.37 33.69 1.91
CA SER A 96 33.20 33.78 0.71
C SER A 96 33.66 35.21 0.45
N ALA A 97 32.76 36.19 0.52
CA ALA A 97 33.11 37.61 0.36
C ALA A 97 34.07 38.10 1.45
N THR A 98 33.91 37.60 2.67
CA THR A 98 34.79 37.96 3.80
C THR A 98 36.19 37.38 3.63
N LEU A 99 36.29 36.11 3.23
CA LEU A 99 37.57 35.48 2.90
C LEU A 99 38.30 36.23 1.78
N HIS A 100 37.60 36.58 0.69
CA HIS A 100 38.18 37.33 -0.41
C HIS A 100 38.74 38.70 0.05
N ARG A 101 38.01 39.42 0.90
CA ARG A 101 38.46 40.70 1.44
C ARG A 101 39.72 40.55 2.32
N LEU A 102 39.73 39.56 3.22
CA LEU A 102 40.87 39.30 4.10
C LEU A 102 42.11 38.84 3.33
N ALA A 103 41.92 38.01 2.30
CA ALA A 103 43.01 37.59 1.43
C ALA A 103 43.61 38.80 0.69
N LYS A 104 42.75 39.67 0.12
CA LYS A 104 43.19 40.88 -0.57
C LYS A 104 43.96 41.84 0.34
N SER A 105 43.42 42.17 1.52
CA SER A 105 44.09 43.05 2.47
C SER A 105 45.39 42.45 3.03
N GLY A 106 45.44 41.13 3.21
CA GLY A 106 46.66 40.42 3.60
C GLY A 106 47.77 40.49 2.56
N MET A 107 47.43 40.40 1.27
CA MET A 107 48.37 40.56 0.17
C MET A 107 48.88 42.01 0.06
N GLU A 108 47.98 42.99 0.11
CA GLU A 108 48.33 44.41 0.08
C GLU A 108 49.25 44.80 1.25
N GLY A 109 48.96 44.31 2.46
CA GLY A 109 49.80 44.53 3.64
C GLY A 109 51.18 43.84 3.60
N ARG A 110 51.34 42.77 2.80
CA ARG A 110 52.65 42.16 2.53
C ARG A 110 53.41 42.94 1.46
N ALA A 111 52.73 43.41 0.41
CA ALA A 111 53.33 44.23 -0.64
C ALA A 111 53.90 45.55 -0.10
N ASN A 112 53.14 46.27 0.74
CA ASN A 112 53.60 47.51 1.36
C ASN A 112 54.83 47.32 2.27
N ARG A 113 54.90 46.20 3.01
CA ARG A 113 56.07 45.87 3.84
C ARG A 113 57.31 45.60 3.01
N LEU A 114 57.19 44.91 1.88
CA LEU A 114 58.31 44.67 0.97
C LEU A 114 58.82 45.96 0.32
N GLN A 115 57.95 46.94 0.06
CA GLN A 115 58.35 48.24 -0.49
C GLN A 115 59.07 49.14 0.53
N HIS A 116 58.75 49.05 1.83
CA HIS A 116 59.43 49.79 2.89
C HIS A 116 60.76 49.18 3.36
N CYS A 117 61.07 47.94 2.96
CA CYS A 117 62.36 47.28 3.27
C CYS A 117 63.42 47.47 2.17
N ARG A 118 63.20 48.40 1.23
CA ARG A 118 64.18 48.87 0.24
C ARG A 118 64.57 50.31 0.53
#